data_AF-A0AAD8Y889-F1
#
_entry.id   AF-A0AAD8Y889-F1
#
_cell.length_a   1.000
_cell.length_b   1.000
_cell.length_c   1.000
_cell.angle_alpha   90.00
_cell.angle_beta   90.00
_cell.angle_gamma   90.00
#
_symmetry.space_group_name_H-M   'P 1'
#
loop_
_entity.id
_entity.type
_entity.pdbx_description
1 polymer ?
#
loop_
_entity_poly.entity_id
_entity_poly.type
_entity_poly.pdbx_seq_one_letter_code
_entity_poly.pdbx_strand_id
1 'polypeptide(L)'
;MLSLLYRDGRGVEKNEGKEWHQLEEAAIAGHVGARFTLAHNEKTRRGRTDRAVKHLIIAANLGCDYSMKALKQCHENGEVDDDKFTTALHAHQAAVDEMNSPQREEQANYERSIEEWFCAGNG
;
A
#
# COMPACT_ATOMS: atom_id res chain seq x y z
N MET A 1 9.71 13.49 32.84
CA MET A 1 8.47 13.75 32.06
C MET A 1 8.80 14.73 30.94
N LEU A 2 9.09 14.23 29.74
CA LEU A 2 9.37 15.06 28.57
C LEU A 2 8.39 14.72 27.45
N SER A 3 7.09 14.69 27.77
CA SER A 3 6.05 14.19 26.85
C SER A 3 4.91 15.18 26.59
N LEU A 4 5.02 16.44 27.03
CA LEU A 4 3.94 17.43 26.95
C LEU A 4 4.22 18.64 26.05
N LEU A 5 5.39 18.73 25.40
CA LEU A 5 5.76 19.89 24.56
C LEU A 5 5.43 19.76 23.07
N TYR A 6 4.90 18.63 22.60
CA TYR A 6 4.52 18.46 21.18
C TYR A 6 3.09 18.92 20.86
N ARG A 7 2.49 19.80 21.67
CA ARG A 7 1.09 20.23 21.46
C ARG A 7 0.90 21.65 20.92
N ASP A 8 1.93 22.49 20.89
CA ASP A 8 1.80 23.87 20.40
C ASP A 8 2.64 24.09 19.14
N GLY A 9 1.95 24.01 18.00
CA GLY A 9 2.48 24.28 16.66
C GLY A 9 2.83 25.76 16.45
N ARG A 10 3.94 26.22 17.03
CA ARG A 10 4.55 27.51 16.72
C ARG A 10 6.08 27.39 16.77
N GLY A 11 6.73 27.38 15.61
CA GLY A 11 8.18 27.61 15.54
C GLY A 11 9.04 26.43 15.10
N VAL A 12 8.49 25.44 14.40
CA VAL A 12 9.35 24.60 13.57
C VAL A 12 9.15 25.14 12.16
N GLU A 13 10.18 25.79 11.63
CA GLU A 13 10.59 25.57 10.26
C GLU A 13 10.59 24.05 10.09
N LYS A 14 9.39 23.50 9.85
CA LYS A 14 9.06 22.09 9.96
C LYS A 14 10.19 21.42 9.22
N ASN A 15 10.97 20.55 9.85
CA ASN A 15 12.11 19.93 9.21
C ASN A 15 11.55 19.10 8.05
N GLU A 16 11.18 19.74 6.95
CA GLU A 16 10.54 19.10 5.82
C GLU A 16 11.52 18.04 5.36
N GLY A 17 12.80 18.39 5.28
CA GLY A 17 13.89 17.44 5.03
C GLY A 17 13.87 16.22 5.94
N LYS A 18 13.65 16.35 7.26
CA LYS A 18 13.60 15.17 8.16
C LYS A 18 12.31 14.38 8.02
N GLU A 19 11.17 15.04 7.86
CA GLU A 19 9.87 14.39 7.63
C GLU A 19 9.89 13.59 6.31
N TRP A 20 10.46 14.17 5.25
CA TRP A 20 10.69 13.50 3.97
C TRP A 20 11.63 12.31 4.10
N HIS A 21 12.75 12.47 4.82
CA HIS A 21 13.73 11.39 4.98
C HIS A 21 13.15 10.20 5.76
N GLN A 22 12.42 10.47 6.85
CA GLN A 22 11.74 9.42 7.62
C GLN A 22 10.64 8.72 6.81
N LEU A 23 9.91 9.46 5.97
CA LEU A 23 8.91 8.88 5.07
C LEU A 23 9.56 8.04 3.96
N GLU A 24 10.70 8.47 3.41
CA GLU A 24 11.49 7.70 2.43
C GLU A 24 12.02 6.41 3.04
N GLU A 25 12.60 6.46 4.24
CA GLU A 25 13.06 5.27 4.96
C GLU A 25 11.91 4.29 5.24
N ALA A 26 10.76 4.78 5.73
CA ALA A 26 9.58 3.95 5.95
C ALA A 26 9.04 3.36 4.63
N ALA A 27 9.06 4.13 3.54
CA ALA A 27 8.69 3.64 2.22
C ALA A 27 9.64 2.56 1.71
N ILE A 28 10.95 2.72 1.89
CA ILE A 28 11.98 1.72 1.55
C ILE A 28 11.82 0.46 2.41
N ALA A 29 11.49 0.62 3.69
CA ALA A 29 11.18 -0.48 4.61
C ALA A 29 9.86 -1.22 4.27
N GLY A 30 9.15 -0.81 3.21
CA GLY A 30 7.93 -1.46 2.75
C GLY A 30 6.64 -0.95 3.40
N HIS A 31 6.70 0.11 4.20
CA HIS A 31 5.51 0.68 4.82
C HIS A 31 4.63 1.37 3.76
N VAL A 32 3.57 0.67 3.39
CA VAL A 32 2.61 1.08 2.35
C VAL A 32 2.00 2.47 2.65
N GLY A 33 1.64 2.73 3.90
CA GLY A 33 1.08 4.03 4.30
C GLY A 33 2.06 5.20 4.12
N ALA A 34 3.37 4.94 4.27
CA ALA A 34 4.39 5.98 4.10
C ALA A 34 4.54 6.35 2.63
N ARG A 35 4.46 5.36 1.72
CA ARG A 35 4.46 5.58 0.27
C ARG A 35 3.27 6.42 -0.20
N PHE A 36 2.08 6.15 0.35
CA PHE A 36 0.89 6.94 0.06
C PHE A 36 1.05 8.40 0.49
N THR A 37 1.50 8.64 1.73
CA THR A 37 1.76 10.00 2.23
C THR A 37 2.83 10.71 1.41
N LEU A 38 3.86 10.01 0.97
CA LEU A 38 4.93 10.55 0.13
C LEU A 38 4.40 10.94 -1.26
N ALA A 39 3.56 10.11 -1.89
CA ALA A 39 2.88 10.42 -3.13
C ALA A 39 1.98 11.68 -3.01
N HIS A 40 1.21 11.76 -1.93
CA HIS A 40 0.33 12.89 -1.67
C HIS A 40 1.14 14.19 -1.46
N ASN A 41 2.24 14.13 -0.72
CA ASN A 41 3.13 15.27 -0.51
C ASN A 41 3.82 15.71 -1.81
N GLU A 42 4.24 14.78 -2.67
CA GLU A 42 4.84 15.11 -3.98
C GLU A 42 3.85 15.83 -4.90
N LYS A 43 2.59 15.38 -4.91
CA LYS A 43 1.51 16.02 -5.69
C LYS A 43 1.14 17.39 -5.14
N THR A 44 0.93 17.51 -3.83
CA THR A 44 0.43 18.75 -3.21
C THR A 44 1.50 19.81 -2.98
N ARG A 45 2.70 19.43 -2.52
CA ARG A 45 3.76 20.41 -2.18
C ARG A 45 4.70 20.73 -3.33
N ARG A 46 4.96 19.77 -4.22
CA ARG A 46 5.92 19.94 -5.33
C ARG A 46 5.26 19.98 -6.70
N GLY A 47 3.96 19.67 -6.80
CA GLY A 47 3.26 19.58 -8.08
C GLY A 47 3.82 18.50 -9.01
N ARG A 48 4.56 17.51 -8.46
CA ARG A 48 5.24 16.47 -9.25
C ARG A 48 4.35 15.25 -9.41
N THR A 49 3.31 15.39 -10.21
CA THR A 49 2.33 14.35 -10.47
C THR A 49 2.96 13.06 -10.98
N ASP A 50 3.93 13.14 -11.89
CA ASP A 50 4.63 11.96 -12.43
C ASP A 50 5.31 11.11 -11.35
N ARG A 51 5.92 11.76 -10.35
CA ARG A 51 6.60 11.06 -9.25
C ARG A 51 5.56 10.50 -8.27
N ALA A 52 4.50 11.26 -7.98
CA ALA A 52 3.41 10.80 -7.15
C ALA A 52 2.74 9.54 -7.72
N VAL A 53 2.43 9.52 -9.03
CA VAL A 53 1.85 8.38 -9.74
C VAL A 53 2.75 7.14 -9.61
N LYS A 54 4.07 7.27 -9.77
CA LYS A 54 5.00 6.15 -9.57
C LYS A 54 4.93 5.57 -8.16
N HIS A 55 4.87 6.43 -7.13
CA HIS A 55 4.72 5.96 -5.75
C HIS A 55 3.38 5.25 -5.53
N LEU A 56 2.29 5.74 -6.13
CA LEU A 56 0.97 5.11 -6.07
C LEU A 56 0.93 3.75 -6.77
N ILE A 57 1.53 3.61 -7.96
CA ILE A 57 1.62 2.34 -8.69
C ILE A 57 2.36 1.29 -7.85
N ILE A 58 3.49 1.64 -7.26
CA ILE A 58 4.24 0.65 -6.46
C ILE A 58 3.46 0.24 -5.21
N ALA A 59 2.81 1.20 -4.54
CA ALA A 59 2.00 0.87 -3.37
C ALA A 59 0.75 0.04 -3.73
N ALA A 60 0.12 0.32 -4.88
CA ALA A 60 -0.96 -0.48 -5.45
C ALA A 60 -0.51 -1.93 -5.72
N ASN A 61 0.64 -2.10 -6.36
CA ASN A 61 1.24 -3.41 -6.64
C ASN A 61 1.57 -4.21 -5.36
N LEU A 62 1.68 -3.53 -4.21
CA LEU A 62 1.84 -4.16 -2.89
C LEU A 62 0.49 -4.49 -2.21
N GLY A 63 -0.64 -4.42 -2.93
CA GLY A 63 -1.96 -4.71 -2.37
C GLY A 63 -2.60 -3.52 -1.63
N CYS A 64 -2.17 -2.28 -1.86
CA CYS A 64 -2.74 -1.12 -1.17
C CYS A 64 -4.01 -0.54 -1.84
N ASP A 65 -5.16 -0.73 -1.19
CA ASP A 65 -6.44 -0.16 -1.64
C ASP A 65 -6.44 1.38 -1.69
N TYR A 66 -5.82 2.04 -0.70
CA TYR A 66 -5.78 3.51 -0.65
C TYR A 66 -4.98 4.10 -1.83
N SER A 67 -3.89 3.43 -2.21
CA SER A 67 -3.08 3.85 -3.34
C SER A 67 -3.78 3.60 -4.66
N MET A 68 -4.52 2.48 -4.78
CA MET A 68 -5.37 2.22 -5.95
C MET A 68 -6.49 3.26 -6.11
N LYS A 69 -7.14 3.68 -5.03
CA LYS A 69 -8.16 4.74 -5.07
C LYS A 69 -7.58 6.07 -5.55
N ALA A 70 -6.40 6.44 -5.05
CA ALA A 70 -5.72 7.67 -5.50
C ALA A 70 -5.22 7.56 -6.95
N LEU A 71 -4.75 6.39 -7.37
CA LEU A 71 -4.34 6.15 -8.76
C LEU A 71 -5.54 6.26 -9.72
N LYS A 72 -6.70 5.74 -9.32
CA LYS A 72 -7.96 5.89 -10.07
C LYS A 72 -8.35 7.36 -10.25
N GLN A 73 -8.23 8.19 -9.22
CA GLN A 73 -8.47 9.64 -9.34
C GLN A 73 -7.48 10.32 -10.30
N CYS A 74 -6.21 9.91 -10.28
CA CYS A 74 -5.22 10.43 -11.22
C CYS A 74 -5.53 10.01 -12.67
N HIS A 75 -6.03 8.78 -12.86
CA HIS A 75 -6.51 8.28 -14.16
C HIS A 75 -7.74 9.04 -14.67
N GLU A 76 -8.75 9.26 -13.82
CA GLU A 76 -9.94 10.07 -14.14
C GLU A 76 -9.59 11.52 -14.51
N ASN A 77 -8.51 12.06 -13.94
CA ASN A 77 -7.97 13.38 -14.28
C ASN A 77 -7.13 13.40 -15.57
N GLY A 78 -6.88 12.25 -16.21
CA GLY A 78 -5.99 12.14 -17.38
C GLY A 78 -4.50 12.30 -17.06
N GLU A 79 -4.10 12.12 -15.79
CA GLU A 79 -2.70 12.19 -15.34
C GLU A 79 -1.95 10.84 -15.52
N VAL A 80 -2.69 9.76 -15.82
CA VAL A 80 -2.17 8.39 -15.95
C VAL A 80 -2.75 7.75 -17.20
N ASP A 81 -1.91 7.09 -17.99
CA ASP A 81 -2.36 6.31 -19.15
C ASP A 81 -3.20 5.09 -18.72
N ASP A 82 -4.23 4.76 -19.49
CA ASP A 82 -5.11 3.59 -19.27
C ASP A 82 -4.30 2.29 -19.11
N ASP A 83 -3.26 2.10 -19.92
CA ASP A 83 -2.38 0.93 -19.86
C ASP A 83 -1.65 0.80 -18.51
N LYS A 84 -1.20 1.92 -17.95
CA LYS A 84 -0.51 1.94 -16.64
C LYS A 84 -1.50 1.66 -15.52
N PHE A 85 -2.72 2.21 -15.62
CA PHE A 85 -3.77 1.98 -14.64
C PHE A 85 -4.22 0.51 -14.62
N THR A 86 -4.48 -0.07 -15.79
CA THR A 86 -4.88 -1.50 -15.91
C THR A 86 -3.77 -2.44 -15.45
N THR A 87 -2.51 -2.15 -15.78
CA THR A 87 -1.36 -2.93 -15.29
C THR A 87 -1.28 -2.90 -13.75
N ALA A 88 -1.43 -1.72 -13.14
CA ALA A 88 -1.41 -1.58 -11.68
C ALA A 88 -2.60 -2.29 -11.01
N LEU A 89 -3.78 -2.26 -11.64
CA LEU A 89 -4.97 -2.97 -11.17
C LEU A 89 -4.75 -4.50 -11.16
N HIS A 90 -4.19 -5.05 -12.24
CA HIS A 90 -3.86 -6.47 -12.32
C HIS A 90 -2.82 -6.88 -11.28
N ALA A 91 -1.77 -6.09 -11.09
CA ALA A 91 -0.73 -6.36 -10.09
C ALA A 91 -1.28 -6.28 -8.66
N HIS A 92 -2.15 -5.31 -8.37
CA HIS A 92 -2.85 -5.20 -7.09
C HIS A 92 -3.71 -6.44 -6.80
N GLN A 93 -4.48 -6.89 -7.79
CA GLN A 93 -5.29 -8.10 -7.66
C GLN A 93 -4.42 -9.34 -7.42
N ALA A 94 -3.31 -9.48 -8.15
CA ALA A 94 -2.37 -10.57 -7.95
C ALA A 94 -1.76 -10.56 -6.55
N ALA A 95 -1.38 -9.38 -6.02
CA ALA A 95 -0.84 -9.25 -4.66
C ALA A 95 -1.89 -9.62 -3.59
N VAL A 96 -3.14 -9.20 -3.77
CA VAL A 96 -4.24 -9.57 -2.87
C VAL A 96 -4.53 -11.07 -2.95
N ASP A 97 -4.51 -11.66 -4.14
CA ASP A 97 -4.72 -13.10 -4.32
C ASP A 97 -3.56 -13.93 -3.75
N GLU A 98 -2.32 -13.47 -3.90
CA GLU A 98 -1.14 -14.09 -3.28
C GLU A 98 -1.21 -13.99 -1.76
N MET A 99 -1.65 -12.86 -1.20
CA MET A 99 -1.89 -12.73 0.25
C MET A 99 -3.00 -13.64 0.77
N ASN A 100 -3.94 -14.07 -0.08
CA ASN A 100 -5.04 -14.99 0.23
C ASN A 100 -4.73 -16.46 -0.09
N SER A 101 -3.67 -16.73 -0.87
CA SER A 101 -3.26 -18.08 -1.27
C SER A 101 -2.81 -18.93 -0.07
N PRO A 102 -2.03 -18.41 0.91
CA PRO A 102 -1.68 -19.16 2.11
C PRO A 102 -2.90 -19.61 2.91
N GLN A 103 -3.90 -18.73 3.08
CA GLN A 103 -5.12 -19.09 3.81
C GLN A 103 -5.98 -20.09 3.01
N ARG A 104 -6.01 -19.99 1.68
CA ARG A 104 -6.69 -21.01 0.84
C ARG A 104 -5.98 -22.36 0.88
N GLU A 105 -4.66 -22.41 0.85
CA GLU A 105 -3.90 -23.66 0.97
C GLU A 105 -4.08 -24.30 2.35
N GLU A 106 -4.06 -23.50 3.42
CA GLU A 106 -4.33 -23.99 4.78
C GLU A 106 -5.75 -24.53 4.90
N GLN A 107 -6.75 -23.83 4.35
CA GLN A 107 -8.13 -24.29 4.33
C GLN A 107 -8.33 -25.54 3.48
N ALA A 108 -7.69 -25.62 2.30
CA ALA A 108 -7.72 -26.81 1.46
C ALA A 108 -7.01 -28.01 2.09
N ASN A 109 -5.94 -27.78 2.85
CA ASN A 109 -5.26 -28.82 3.62
C ASN A 109 -6.10 -29.27 4.82
N TYR A 110 -6.80 -28.36 5.49
CA TYR A 110 -7.73 -28.69 6.57
C TYR A 110 -8.91 -29.55 6.06
N GLU A 111 -9.55 -29.15 4.97
CA GLU A 111 -10.62 -29.94 4.32
C GLU A 111 -10.12 -31.32 3.89
N ARG A 112 -8.94 -31.40 3.26
CA ARG A 112 -8.34 -32.68 2.88
C ARG A 112 -8.06 -33.57 4.11
N SER A 113 -7.59 -32.98 5.22
CA SER A 113 -7.37 -33.73 6.47
C SER A 113 -8.66 -34.25 7.09
N ILE A 114 -9.76 -33.48 7.00
CA ILE A 114 -11.09 -33.90 7.46
C ILE A 114 -11.61 -35.04 6.58
N GLU A 115 -11.50 -34.90 5.26
CA GLU A 115 -11.90 -35.94 4.32
C GLU A 115 -11.11 -37.23 4.54
N GLU A 116 -9.79 -37.15 4.76
CA GLU A 116 -8.95 -38.30 5.08
C GLU A 116 -9.35 -38.94 6.42
N TRP A 117 -9.65 -38.14 7.45
CA TRP A 117 -10.07 -38.64 8.76
C TRP A 117 -11.42 -39.39 8.70
N PHE A 118 -12.39 -38.85 7.96
CA PHE A 118 -13.67 -39.52 7.71
C PHE A 118 -13.51 -40.76 6.82
N CYS A 119 -12.69 -40.70 5.76
CA CYS A 119 -12.42 -41.85 4.88
C CYS A 119 -11.68 -42.99 5.61
N ALA A 120 -10.87 -42.68 6.62
CA ALA A 120 -10.17 -43.67 7.44
C ALA A 120 -11.10 -44.42 8.42
N GLY A 121 -12.39 -44.09 8.47
CA GLY A 121 -13.37 -44.78 9.32
C GLY A 121 -13.22 -44.47 10.81
N ASN A 122 -12.52 -43.39 11.16
CA ASN A 122 -12.47 -42.88 12.52
C ASN A 122 -13.72 -42.02 12.75
N GLY A 123 -14.84 -42.61 13.13
CA GLY A 123 -16.11 -41.90 13.35
C GLY A 123 -16.99 -42.60 14.37
#